data_AF-A0AAD1GZR8-F1
#
_entry.id   AF-A0AAD1GZR8-F1
#
_cell.length_a   1.000
_cell.length_b   1.000
_cell.length_c   1.000
_cell.angle_alpha   90.00
_cell.angle_beta   90.00
_cell.angle_gamma   90.00
#
_symmetry.space_group_name_H-M   'P 1'
#
loop_
_entity.id
_entity.type
_entity.pdbx_description
1 polymer ?
#
loop_
_entity_poly.entity_id
_entity_poly.type
_entity_poly.pdbx_seq_one_letter_code
_entity_poly.pdbx_strand_id
1 'polypeptide(L)'
;MLISTLVGVALAVNVAALQPAQAGADPGTDFLARLNWYGIDLSALMGRPISRQDAIELGQDICTELHNGNTPVAVADQIYREMPRITDKQAANLVSAAQFAICPDTL
;
A
#
# COMPACT_ATOMS: atom_id res chain seq x y z
N MET A 1 42.39 12.24 38.79
CA MET A 1 41.38 11.64 39.68
C MET A 1 40.01 12.17 39.26
N LEU A 2 39.24 11.36 38.52
CA LEU A 2 37.94 10.78 38.92
C LEU A 2 36.78 11.76 38.59
N ILE A 3 35.68 11.50 37.87
CA ILE A 3 35.00 10.33 37.25
C ILE A 3 33.80 10.91 36.44
N SER A 4 33.66 10.62 35.14
CA SER A 4 32.58 9.79 34.55
C SER A 4 31.21 9.84 35.23
N THR A 5 30.14 10.21 34.49
CA THR A 5 29.12 9.26 34.03
C THR A 5 28.09 9.90 33.10
N LEU A 6 27.97 9.28 31.92
CA LEU A 6 26.92 9.44 30.94
C LEU A 6 25.55 9.06 31.54
N VAL A 7 24.52 9.86 31.28
CA VAL A 7 23.13 9.39 31.41
C VAL A 7 22.72 8.86 30.05
N GLY A 8 22.85 7.54 29.90
CA GLY A 8 22.35 6.78 28.76
C GLY A 8 20.83 6.69 28.81
N VAL A 9 20.16 7.23 27.80
CA VAL A 9 18.76 6.92 27.49
C VAL A 9 18.77 5.64 26.67
N ALA A 10 18.69 4.50 27.35
CA ALA A 10 18.43 3.20 26.70
C ALA A 10 16.93 2.88 26.84
N LEU A 11 16.11 3.51 25.99
CA LEU A 11 14.78 3.00 25.69
C LEU A 11 14.94 1.98 24.56
N ALA A 12 15.23 0.73 24.94
CA ALA A 12 15.06 -0.42 24.08
C ALA A 12 13.54 -0.66 23.91
N VAL A 13 12.94 -0.01 22.91
CA VAL A 13 11.61 -0.37 22.41
C VAL A 13 11.84 -1.29 21.23
N ASN A 14 11.25 -2.48 21.34
CA ASN A 14 11.27 -3.56 20.37
C ASN A 14 11.15 -3.06 18.92
N VAL A 15 12.06 -3.58 18.10
CA VAL A 15 12.02 -3.57 16.64
C VAL A 15 10.82 -4.38 16.17
N ALA A 16 9.64 -3.76 16.16
CA ALA A 16 8.64 -4.07 15.15
C ALA A 16 8.79 -2.98 14.10
N ALA A 17 9.12 -3.39 12.88
CA ALA A 17 9.28 -2.52 11.72
C ALA A 17 7.98 -1.75 11.44
N LEU A 18 7.76 -0.65 12.17
CA LEU A 18 6.82 0.39 11.76
C LEU A 18 7.67 1.40 11.01
N GLN A 19 7.48 1.30 9.70
CA GLN A 19 8.02 2.14 8.64
C GLN A 19 8.18 3.58 9.12
N PRO A 20 9.26 4.29 8.72
CA PRO A 20 9.46 5.66 9.14
C PRO A 20 8.19 6.45 8.83
N ALA A 21 7.66 7.15 9.83
CA ALA A 21 6.70 8.23 9.63
C ALA A 21 7.42 9.29 8.78
N GLN A 22 7.40 9.09 7.47
CA GLN A 22 7.95 10.02 6.52
C GLN A 22 7.03 11.24 6.54
N ALA A 23 7.55 12.36 7.01
CA ALA A 23 7.01 13.66 6.68
C ALA A 23 7.19 13.85 5.16
N GLY A 24 6.24 13.33 4.38
CA GLY A 24 6.26 13.27 2.92
C GLY A 24 5.06 12.45 2.46
N ALA A 25 4.27 12.98 1.52
CA ALA A 25 3.10 12.39 0.86
C ALA A 25 2.70 10.97 1.35
N ASP A 26 1.59 10.89 2.09
CA ASP A 26 0.99 9.62 2.49
C ASP A 26 0.80 8.72 1.24
N PRO A 27 1.51 7.59 1.14
CA PRO A 27 1.52 6.75 -0.08
C PRO A 27 0.12 6.22 -0.40
N GLY A 28 -0.71 6.06 0.62
CA GLY A 28 -2.12 5.73 0.47
C GLY A 28 -2.95 6.84 -0.16
N THR A 29 -2.66 8.09 0.16
CA THR A 29 -3.31 9.26 -0.44
C THR A 29 -2.89 9.43 -1.91
N ASP A 30 -1.62 9.19 -2.24
CA ASP A 30 -1.13 9.21 -3.63
C ASP A 30 -1.73 8.07 -4.46
N PHE A 31 -1.84 6.88 -3.87
CA PHE A 31 -2.54 5.73 -4.45
C PHE A 31 -3.99 6.09 -4.81
N LEU A 32 -4.74 6.62 -3.85
CA LEU A 32 -6.14 7.03 -4.06
C LEU A 32 -6.30 8.15 -5.09
N ALA A 33 -5.38 9.13 -5.08
CA ALA A 33 -5.36 10.19 -6.08
C ALA A 33 -5.16 9.62 -7.49
N ARG A 34 -4.28 8.63 -7.64
CA ARG A 34 -4.08 7.92 -8.91
C ARG A 34 -5.30 7.12 -9.33
N LEU A 35 -5.93 6.37 -8.43
CA LEU A 35 -7.16 5.64 -8.75
C LEU A 35 -8.25 6.58 -9.26
N ASN A 36 -8.44 7.70 -8.57
CA ASN A 36 -9.37 8.74 -9.02
C ASN A 36 -8.98 9.30 -10.40
N TRP A 37 -7.68 9.48 -10.67
CA TRP A 37 -7.19 9.91 -11.99
C TRP A 37 -7.44 8.89 -13.10
N TYR A 38 -7.35 7.59 -12.78
CA TYR A 38 -7.74 6.50 -13.68
C TYR A 38 -9.25 6.31 -13.82
N GLY A 39 -10.06 7.06 -13.08
CA GLY A 39 -11.52 6.91 -13.04
C GLY A 39 -11.99 5.65 -12.29
N ILE A 40 -11.13 5.11 -11.42
CA ILE A 40 -11.40 3.92 -10.60
C ILE A 40 -12.03 4.39 -9.29
N ASP A 41 -13.32 4.10 -9.12
CA ASP A 41 -14.02 4.33 -7.86
C ASP A 41 -14.23 3.01 -7.13
N LEU A 42 -13.34 2.72 -6.16
CA LEU A 42 -13.38 1.48 -5.38
C LEU A 42 -14.73 1.24 -4.69
N SER A 43 -15.39 2.31 -4.24
CA SER A 43 -16.71 2.20 -3.59
C SER A 43 -17.78 1.78 -4.60
N ALA A 44 -17.76 2.34 -5.80
CA ALA A 44 -18.64 1.93 -6.88
C ALA A 44 -18.36 0.49 -7.32
N LEU A 45 -17.09 0.08 -7.41
CA LEU A 45 -16.69 -1.28 -7.78
C LEU A 45 -17.12 -2.32 -6.75
N MET A 46 -16.94 -2.03 -5.48
CA MET A 46 -17.32 -2.91 -4.37
C MET A 46 -18.84 -2.88 -4.09
N GLY A 47 -19.58 -1.92 -4.65
CA GLY A 47 -21.01 -1.74 -4.37
C GLY A 47 -21.31 -1.34 -2.93
N ARG A 48 -20.29 -0.95 -2.17
CA ARG A 48 -20.37 -0.52 -0.77
C ARG A 48 -19.38 0.64 -0.55
N PRO A 49 -19.69 1.58 0.34
CA PRO A 49 -18.71 2.60 0.72
C PRO A 49 -17.48 1.90 1.31
N ILE A 50 -16.31 2.21 0.76
CA ILE A 50 -15.03 1.73 1.29
C ILE A 50 -14.37 2.85 2.09
N SER A 51 -13.74 2.51 3.22
CA SER A 51 -12.98 3.50 3.96
C SER A 51 -11.66 3.77 3.26
N ARG A 52 -11.08 4.94 3.51
CA ARG A 52 -9.74 5.26 3.01
C ARG A 52 -8.72 4.19 3.42
N GLN A 53 -8.78 3.74 4.68
CA GLN A 53 -7.89 2.71 5.21
C GLN A 53 -8.05 1.37 4.47
N ASP A 54 -9.28 0.89 4.28
CA ASP A 54 -9.54 -0.34 3.52
C ASP A 54 -8.96 -0.30 2.10
N ALA A 55 -9.07 0.85 1.43
CA ALA A 55 -8.50 1.02 0.09
C ALA A 55 -6.97 1.00 0.09
N ILE A 56 -6.34 1.55 1.13
CA ILE A 56 -4.89 1.52 1.30
C ILE A 56 -4.43 0.10 1.64
N GLU A 57 -5.15 -0.61 2.51
CA GLU A 57 -4.90 -2.02 2.84
C GLU A 57 -4.97 -2.89 1.59
N LEU A 58 -5.96 -2.68 0.71
CA LEU A 58 -6.02 -3.36 -0.59
C LEU A 58 -4.75 -3.11 -1.43
N GLY A 59 -4.25 -1.87 -1.46
CA GLY A 59 -2.98 -1.54 -2.12
C GLY A 59 -1.78 -2.24 -1.49
N GLN A 60 -1.75 -2.39 -0.17
CA GLN A 60 -0.70 -3.11 0.55
C GLN A 60 -0.78 -4.63 0.34
N ASP A 61 -1.98 -5.20 0.26
CA ASP A 61 -2.18 -6.62 -0.07
C ASP A 61 -1.66 -6.94 -1.46
N ILE A 62 -1.95 -6.08 -2.46
CA ILE A 62 -1.39 -6.19 -3.81
C ILE A 62 0.13 -6.20 -3.76
N CYS A 63 0.73 -5.28 -3.01
CA CYS A 63 2.18 -5.20 -2.85
C CYS A 63 2.76 -6.42 -2.13
N THR A 64 2.03 -6.99 -1.17
CA THR A 64 2.43 -8.22 -0.48
C THR A 64 2.45 -9.38 -1.47
N GLU A 65 1.42 -9.51 -2.31
CA GLU A 65 1.37 -10.54 -3.34
C GLU A 65 2.50 -10.40 -4.38
N LEU A 66 2.84 -9.17 -4.78
CA LEU A 66 3.97 -8.91 -5.66
C LEU A 66 5.31 -9.28 -4.99
N HIS A 67 5.50 -8.92 -3.73
CA HIS A 67 6.69 -9.31 -2.96
C HIS A 67 6.79 -10.82 -2.74
N ASN A 68 5.66 -11.53 -2.70
CA ASN A 68 5.61 -13.00 -2.64
C ASN A 68 6.07 -13.67 -3.95
N GLY A 69 6.36 -12.88 -5.00
CA GLY A 69 6.83 -13.36 -6.30
C GLY A 69 5.69 -13.55 -7.31
N ASN A 70 4.46 -13.11 -7.00
CA ASN A 70 3.40 -13.09 -7.99
C ASN A 70 3.66 -12.00 -9.04
N THR A 71 3.25 -12.27 -10.27
CA THR A 71 3.33 -11.25 -11.32
C THR A 71 2.17 -10.25 -11.20
N PRO A 72 2.36 -8.98 -11.58
CA PRO A 72 1.28 -7.99 -11.55
C PRO A 72 0.06 -8.36 -12.39
N VAL A 73 0.27 -9.15 -13.46
CA VAL A 73 -0.82 -9.71 -14.25
C VAL A 73 -1.63 -10.73 -13.46
N ALA A 74 -0.97 -11.63 -12.71
CA ALA A 74 -1.65 -12.62 -11.89
C ALA A 74 -2.46 -11.97 -10.75
N VAL A 75 -1.89 -10.94 -10.12
CA VAL A 75 -2.59 -10.18 -9.07
C VAL A 75 -3.79 -9.41 -9.65
N ALA A 76 -3.64 -8.77 -10.82
CA ALA A 76 -4.74 -8.08 -11.50
C ALA A 76 -5.87 -9.04 -11.91
N ASP A 77 -5.52 -10.22 -12.41
CA ASP A 77 -6.46 -11.28 -12.79
C ASP A 77 -7.19 -11.86 -11.56
N GLN A 78 -6.51 -11.95 -10.41
CA GLN A 78 -7.13 -12.28 -9.13
C GLN A 78 -8.14 -11.20 -8.68
N ILE A 79 -7.74 -9.93 -8.70
CA ILE A 79 -8.64 -8.81 -8.42
C ILE A 79 -9.86 -8.82 -9.33
N TYR A 80 -9.67 -9.10 -10.63
CA TYR A 80 -10.75 -9.19 -11.59
C TYR A 80 -11.77 -10.29 -11.22
N ARG A 81 -11.29 -11.44 -10.73
CA ARG A 81 -12.16 -12.52 -10.24
C ARG A 81 -12.88 -12.16 -8.95
N GLU A 82 -12.23 -11.46 -8.03
CA GLU A 82 -12.79 -11.13 -6.72
C GLU A 82 -13.74 -9.91 -6.77
N MET A 83 -13.54 -9.00 -7.72
CA MET A 83 -14.37 -7.82 -7.91
C MET A 83 -15.19 -7.91 -9.21
N PRO A 84 -16.46 -8.34 -9.15
CA PRO A 84 -17.27 -8.59 -10.36
C PRO A 84 -17.60 -7.33 -11.18
N ARG A 85 -17.34 -6.13 -10.65
CA ARG A 85 -17.60 -4.86 -11.33
C ARG A 85 -16.34 -4.21 -11.91
N ILE A 86 -15.16 -4.75 -11.60
CA ILE A 86 -13.91 -4.20 -12.12
C ILE A 86 -13.70 -4.68 -13.55
N THR A 87 -13.13 -3.82 -14.40
CA THR A 87 -12.69 -4.24 -15.73
C THR A 87 -11.22 -4.64 -15.68
N ASP A 88 -10.77 -5.46 -16.62
CA ASP A 88 -9.37 -5.91 -16.69
C ASP A 88 -8.39 -4.72 -16.67
N LYS A 89 -8.74 -3.66 -17.41
CA LYS A 89 -7.97 -2.41 -17.44
C LYS A 89 -7.91 -1.73 -16.07
N GLN A 90 -9.03 -1.70 -15.35
CA GLN A 90 -9.08 -1.10 -14.01
C GLN A 90 -8.26 -1.92 -13.01
N ALA A 91 -8.31 -3.25 -13.08
CA ALA A 91 -7.51 -4.12 -12.23
C ALA A 91 -6.01 -3.94 -12.48
N ALA A 92 -5.58 -3.89 -13.76
CA ALA A 92 -4.19 -3.62 -14.11
C ALA A 92 -3.72 -2.22 -13.66
N ASN A 93 -4.56 -1.21 -13.81
CA ASN A 93 -4.29 0.15 -13.32
C ASN A 93 -4.24 0.22 -11.80
N LEU A 94 -5.07 -0.54 -11.08
CA LEU A 94 -5.05 -0.65 -9.62
C LEU A 94 -3.70 -1.21 -9.15
N VAL A 95 -3.26 -2.31 -9.76
CA VAL A 95 -1.98 -2.96 -9.44
C VAL A 95 -0.80 -2.06 -9.80
N SER A 96 -0.89 -1.31 -10.90
CA SER A 96 0.12 -0.34 -11.29
C SER A 96 0.17 0.84 -10.32
N ALA A 97 -0.98 1.38 -9.92
CA ALA A 97 -1.06 2.45 -8.92
C ALA A 97 -0.47 1.99 -7.57
N ALA A 98 -0.74 0.75 -7.15
CA ALA A 98 -0.18 0.17 -5.93
C ALA A 98 1.34 0.05 -6.02
N GLN A 99 1.88 -0.48 -7.12
CA GLN A 99 3.33 -0.53 -7.35
C GLN A 99 3.97 0.86 -7.26
N PHE A 100 3.43 1.85 -7.97
CA PHE A 100 4.08 3.16 -7.97
C PHE A 100 3.90 3.98 -6.69
N ALA A 101 2.81 3.78 -5.95
CA ALA A 101 2.49 4.60 -4.78
C ALA A 101 2.85 3.92 -3.45
N ILE A 102 2.64 2.60 -3.35
CA ILE A 102 2.81 1.81 -2.12
C ILE A 102 4.14 1.03 -2.13
N CYS A 103 4.48 0.35 -3.23
CA CYS A 103 5.67 -0.53 -3.30
C CYS A 103 6.49 -0.34 -4.58
N PRO A 104 7.19 0.80 -4.73
CA PRO A 104 7.98 1.09 -5.93
C PRO A 104 9.15 0.13 -6.14
N ASP A 105 9.53 -0.65 -5.12
CA ASP A 105 10.55 -1.69 -5.19
C ASP A 105 10.11 -2.97 -5.94
N THR A 106 8.80 -3.12 -6.22
CA THR A 106 8.24 -4.28 -6.95
C THR A 106 8.11 -4.06 -8.46
N LEU A 107 8.55 -2.89 -8.95
CA LEU A 107 8.43 -2.41 -10.32
C LEU A 107 9.54 -2.93 -11.25
#